data_AF-A0A924XM78-F1
#
_entry.id   AF-A0A924XM78-F1
#
_cell.length_a   1.000
_cell.length_b   1.000
_cell.length_c   1.000
_cell.angle_alpha   90.00
_cell.angle_beta   90.00
_cell.angle_gamma   90.00
#
_symmetry.space_group_name_H-M   'P 1'
#
loop_
_entity.id
_entity.type
_entity.pdbx_description
1 polymer ?
#
loop_
_entity_poly.entity_id
_entity_poly.type
_entity_poly.pdbx_seq_one_letter_code
_entity_poly.pdbx_strand_id
1 'polypeptide(L)'
;MDFLAEADWEIDAGNLWRAKEILHKQIKHSNYDVQLFEKLGFVLLQMKDTVEAGKYLFLSGVRKPEYEDAINLFLRKYEGKPHNLFHPFPRSAKLPRLSDYPETVASELRGLGFTDWLENVHGIHAPQTTAPSGNFACFIFLTVILVIIILLILGIVKLFEIIF
;
A
#
# COMPACT_ATOMS: atom_id res chain seq x y z
N MET A 1 7.17 -14.80 3.02
CA MET A 1 5.83 -15.35 3.29
C MET A 1 4.83 -14.35 2.78
N ASP A 2 3.80 -14.84 2.08
CA ASP A 2 2.69 -14.02 1.64
C ASP A 2 1.77 -13.73 2.83
N PHE A 3 1.69 -12.46 3.26
CA PHE A 3 0.92 -12.05 4.43
C PHE A 3 -0.59 -12.22 4.20
N LEU A 4 -1.05 -12.23 2.94
CA LEU A 4 -2.46 -12.49 2.61
C LEU A 4 -2.79 -13.95 2.89
N ALA A 5 -1.92 -14.87 2.48
CA ALA A 5 -2.07 -16.30 2.76
C ALA A 5 -2.03 -16.62 4.27
N GLU A 6 -1.16 -15.95 5.02
CA GLU A 6 -1.11 -16.10 6.48
C GLU A 6 -2.39 -15.58 7.14
N ALA A 7 -2.90 -14.42 6.70
CA ALA A 7 -4.16 -13.88 7.19
C ALA A 7 -5.35 -14.78 6.84
N ASP A 8 -5.38 -15.37 5.64
CA ASP A 8 -6.41 -16.33 5.22
C ASP A 8 -6.48 -17.55 6.12
N TRP A 9 -5.32 -18.13 6.43
CA TRP A 9 -5.24 -19.28 7.31
C TRP A 9 -5.82 -18.97 8.71
N GLU A 10 -5.53 -17.78 9.25
CA GLU A 10 -6.07 -17.34 10.54
C GLU A 10 -7.57 -17.02 10.48
N ILE A 11 -8.09 -16.53 9.35
CA ILE A 11 -9.52 -16.33 9.12
C ILE A 11 -10.24 -17.68 9.14
N ASP A 12 -9.73 -18.65 8.40
CA ASP A 12 -10.28 -20.01 8.32
C ASP A 12 -10.22 -20.74 9.67
N ALA A 13 -9.17 -20.47 10.47
CA ALA A 13 -9.04 -20.96 11.84
C ALA A 13 -9.96 -20.25 12.85
N GLY A 14 -10.68 -19.20 12.45
CA GLY A 14 -11.55 -18.40 13.32
C GLY A 14 -10.81 -17.37 14.19
N ASN A 15 -9.50 -17.21 14.00
CA ASN A 15 -8.63 -16.29 14.74
C ASN A 15 -8.65 -14.88 14.14
N LEU A 16 -9.84 -14.26 14.06
CA LEU A 16 -10.03 -12.96 13.40
C LEU A 16 -9.15 -11.84 13.97
N TRP A 17 -8.87 -11.87 15.29
CA TRP A 17 -7.96 -10.91 15.92
C TRP A 17 -6.55 -11.02 15.33
N ARG A 18 -6.06 -12.24 15.13
CA ARG A 18 -4.72 -12.48 14.60
C ARG A 18 -4.62 -12.07 13.14
N ALA A 19 -5.62 -12.42 12.34
CA ALA A 19 -5.73 -11.96 10.95
C ALA A 19 -5.72 -10.42 10.86
N LYS A 20 -6.48 -9.74 11.73
CA LYS A 20 -6.49 -8.28 11.83
C LYS A 20 -5.10 -7.71 12.10
N GLU A 21 -4.35 -8.29 13.05
CA GLU A 21 -3.00 -7.82 13.37
C GLU A 21 -2.03 -7.93 12.20
N ILE A 22 -2.04 -9.07 11.50
CA ILE A 22 -1.17 -9.32 10.33
C ILE A 22 -1.46 -8.28 9.24
N LEU A 23 -2.73 -8.11 8.87
CA LEU A 23 -3.14 -7.17 7.83
C LEU A 23 -2.87 -5.71 8.25
N HIS A 24 -3.17 -5.35 9.49
CA HIS A 24 -2.95 -3.98 9.97
C HIS A 24 -1.47 -3.61 10.05
N LYS A 25 -0.60 -4.57 10.42
CA LYS A 25 0.85 -4.36 10.36
C LYS A 25 1.28 -4.01 8.94
N GLN A 26 0.70 -4.68 7.94
CA GLN A 26 1.09 -4.48 6.55
C GLN A 26 0.65 -3.13 5.97
N ILE A 27 -0.48 -2.55 6.41
CA ILE A 27 -0.96 -1.23 5.94
C ILE A 27 0.08 -0.12 6.11
N LYS A 28 0.95 -0.22 7.12
CA LYS A 28 2.02 0.76 7.37
C LYS A 28 3.20 0.62 6.40
N HIS A 29 3.36 -0.55 5.79
CA HIS A 29 4.53 -0.91 4.98
C HIS A 29 4.18 -1.07 3.49
N SER A 30 2.90 -1.25 3.15
CA SER A 30 2.44 -1.30 1.77
C SER A 30 2.13 0.09 1.23
N ASN A 31 2.29 0.24 -0.08
CA ASN A 31 1.61 1.29 -0.82
C ASN A 31 0.10 1.01 -0.85
N TYR A 32 -0.66 1.83 -1.58
CA TYR A 32 -2.08 1.62 -1.77
C TYR A 32 -2.36 0.23 -2.36
N ASP A 33 -2.98 -0.64 -1.58
CA ASP A 33 -3.24 -2.03 -1.94
C ASP A 33 -4.72 -2.35 -1.70
N VAL A 34 -5.44 -2.51 -2.82
CA VAL A 34 -6.87 -2.80 -2.84
C VAL A 34 -7.21 -4.10 -2.14
N GLN A 35 -6.41 -5.15 -2.36
CA GLN A 35 -6.68 -6.47 -1.79
C GLN A 35 -6.48 -6.44 -0.28
N LEU A 36 -5.43 -5.77 0.19
CA LEU A 36 -5.18 -5.58 1.62
C LEU A 36 -6.32 -4.81 2.31
N PHE A 37 -6.80 -3.72 1.70
CA PHE A 37 -7.93 -2.96 2.26
C PHE A 37 -9.22 -3.77 2.27
N GLU A 38 -9.54 -4.50 1.19
CA GLU A 38 -10.72 -5.36 1.16
C GLU A 38 -10.65 -6.41 2.25
N LYS A 39 -9.52 -7.12 2.36
CA LYS A 39 -9.33 -8.20 3.33
C LYS A 39 -9.48 -7.71 4.77
N LEU A 40 -8.84 -6.59 5.11
CA LEU A 40 -8.95 -6.02 6.45
C LEU A 40 -10.38 -5.54 6.74
N GLY A 41 -11.01 -4.89 5.77
CA GLY A 41 -12.41 -4.49 5.86
C GLY A 41 -13.35 -5.67 6.14
N PHE A 42 -13.15 -6.78 5.43
CA PHE A 42 -13.89 -8.02 5.64
C PHE A 42 -13.67 -8.59 7.05
N VAL A 43 -12.42 -8.70 7.50
CA VAL A 43 -12.11 -9.20 8.87
C VAL A 43 -12.79 -8.33 9.94
N LEU A 44 -12.72 -7.01 9.80
CA LEU A 44 -13.36 -6.09 10.74
C LEU A 44 -14.89 -6.22 10.74
N LEU A 45 -15.48 -6.47 9.57
CA LEU A 45 -16.91 -6.72 9.45
C LEU A 45 -17.33 -8.01 10.18
N GLN A 46 -16.56 -9.08 10.04
CA GLN A 46 -16.75 -10.33 10.78
C GLN A 46 -16.62 -10.13 12.30
N MET A 47 -15.73 -9.21 12.71
CA MET A 47 -15.58 -8.79 14.11
C MET A 47 -16.66 -7.81 14.61
N LYS A 48 -17.64 -7.45 13.77
CA LYS A 48 -18.69 -6.45 14.04
C LYS A 48 -18.17 -5.02 14.30
N ASP A 49 -16.97 -4.70 13.84
CA ASP A 49 -16.42 -3.35 13.86
C ASP A 49 -16.86 -2.59 12.58
N THR A 50 -18.17 -2.36 12.45
CA THR A 50 -18.81 -1.94 11.19
C THR A 50 -18.30 -0.61 10.65
N VAL A 51 -18.03 0.38 11.51
CA VAL A 51 -17.57 1.71 11.07
C VAL A 51 -16.12 1.64 10.57
N GLU A 52 -15.25 0.94 11.31
CA GLU A 52 -13.86 0.75 10.91
C GLU A 52 -13.77 -0.13 9.64
N ALA A 53 -14.62 -1.16 9.53
CA ALA A 53 -14.76 -1.96 8.32
C ALA A 53 -15.16 -1.11 7.11
N GLY A 54 -16.18 -0.25 7.27
CA GLY A 54 -16.67 0.65 6.23
C GLY A 54 -15.58 1.53 5.63
N LYS A 55 -14.65 2.02 6.45
CA LYS A 55 -13.47 2.79 5.99
C LYS A 55 -12.60 1.99 5.02
N TYR A 56 -12.23 0.77 5.39
CA TYR A 56 -11.33 -0.05 4.57
C TYR A 56 -12.04 -0.64 3.34
N LEU A 57 -13.33 -0.98 3.46
CA LEU A 57 -14.16 -1.42 2.33
C LEU A 57 -14.45 -0.28 1.35
N PHE A 58 -14.62 0.95 1.84
CA PHE A 58 -14.68 2.13 0.98
C PHE A 58 -13.37 2.26 0.20
N LEU A 59 -12.23 2.23 0.90
CA LEU A 59 -10.89 2.36 0.31
C LEU A 59 -10.53 1.23 -0.65
N SER A 60 -11.05 0.02 -0.51
CA SER A 60 -10.79 -1.03 -1.52
C SER A 60 -11.47 -0.72 -2.86
N GLY A 61 -12.51 0.11 -2.87
CA GLY A 61 -13.33 0.35 -4.06
C GLY A 61 -14.21 -0.85 -4.46
N VAL A 62 -14.18 -1.94 -3.71
CA VAL A 62 -15.01 -3.12 -3.95
C VAL A 62 -16.42 -2.85 -3.41
N ARG A 63 -17.44 -3.13 -4.23
CA ARG A 63 -18.85 -2.97 -3.86
C ARG A 63 -19.54 -4.33 -3.94
N LYS A 64 -19.76 -4.93 -2.78
CA LYS A 64 -20.55 -6.15 -2.58
C LYS A 64 -21.73 -5.81 -1.67
N PRO A 65 -22.89 -6.47 -1.82
CA PRO A 65 -24.07 -6.18 -0.99
C PRO A 65 -23.77 -6.25 0.51
N GLU A 66 -22.95 -7.20 0.94
CA GLU A 66 -22.52 -7.36 2.33
C GLU A 66 -21.64 -6.21 2.88
N TYR A 67 -21.07 -5.38 2.00
CA TYR A 67 -20.21 -4.26 2.38
C TYR A 67 -20.96 -2.93 2.44
N GLU A 68 -22.10 -2.82 1.76
CA GLU A 68 -22.81 -1.55 1.53
C GLU A 68 -23.19 -0.86 2.83
N ASP A 69 -23.76 -1.60 3.79
CA ASP A 69 -24.18 -1.05 5.08
C ASP A 69 -23.00 -0.44 5.86
N ALA A 70 -21.85 -1.13 5.86
CA ALA A 70 -20.65 -0.66 6.54
C ALA A 70 -20.08 0.60 5.86
N ILE A 71 -20.00 0.60 4.53
CA ILE A 71 -19.54 1.75 3.74
C ILE A 71 -20.44 2.96 3.97
N ASN A 72 -21.76 2.77 3.87
CA ASN A 72 -22.76 3.82 4.07
C ASN A 72 -22.69 4.39 5.50
N LEU A 73 -22.52 3.54 6.50
CA LEU A 73 -22.37 3.98 7.89
C LEU A 73 -21.11 4.84 8.07
N PHE A 74 -20.00 4.46 7.44
CA PHE A 74 -18.78 5.25 7.44
C PHE A 74 -18.98 6.60 6.74
N LEU A 75 -19.56 6.64 5.54
CA LEU A 75 -19.76 7.87 4.77
C LEU A 75 -20.74 8.84 5.45
N ARG A 76 -21.85 8.34 6.01
CA ARG A 76 -22.84 9.13 6.77
C ARG A 76 -22.22 9.91 7.92
N LYS A 77 -21.19 9.37 8.55
CA LYS A 77 -20.43 10.07 9.62
C LYS A 77 -19.80 11.38 9.15
N TYR A 78 -19.55 11.52 7.85
CA TYR A 78 -18.82 12.65 7.25
C TYR A 78 -19.63 13.47 6.24
N GLU A 79 -20.90 13.15 5.97
CA GLU A 79 -21.75 13.86 5.00
C GLU A 79 -21.77 15.39 5.20
N GLY A 80 -21.83 15.86 6.45
CA GLY A 80 -21.82 17.31 6.75
C GLY A 80 -20.43 17.97 6.73
N LYS A 81 -19.36 17.17 6.70
CA LYS A 81 -17.95 17.65 6.75
C LYS A 81 -17.06 16.74 5.89
N PRO A 82 -17.25 16.73 4.56
CA PRO A 82 -16.57 15.80 3.66
C PRO A 82 -15.04 15.90 3.79
N HIS A 83 -14.48 17.10 4.00
CA HIS A 83 -13.03 17.28 4.21
C HIS A 83 -12.45 16.44 5.36
N ASN A 84 -13.25 16.08 6.37
CA ASN A 84 -12.79 15.26 7.50
C ASN A 84 -12.72 13.76 7.18
N LEU A 85 -13.25 13.32 6.03
CA LEU A 85 -13.28 11.92 5.59
C LEU A 85 -11.88 11.30 5.52
N PHE A 86 -10.88 12.10 5.16
CA PHE A 86 -9.49 11.64 5.02
C PHE A 86 -8.71 11.58 6.33
N HIS A 87 -9.21 12.21 7.40
CA HIS A 87 -8.55 12.17 8.71
C HIS A 87 -8.31 10.74 9.22
N PRO A 88 -9.32 9.83 9.23
CA PRO A 88 -9.16 8.45 9.68
C PRO A 88 -8.38 7.55 8.70
N PHE A 89 -8.06 7.99 7.49
CA PHE A 89 -7.36 7.15 6.52
C PHE A 89 -5.92 6.88 6.95
N PRO A 90 -5.40 5.66 6.73
CA PRO A 90 -3.99 5.39 6.91
C PRO A 90 -3.17 6.24 5.92
N ARG A 91 -1.92 6.54 6.27
CA ARG A 91 -1.04 7.37 5.42
C ARG A 91 -0.89 6.80 4.01
N SER A 92 -0.83 5.48 3.87
CA SER A 92 -0.76 4.77 2.58
C SER A 92 -2.00 4.95 1.70
N ALA A 93 -3.14 5.36 2.28
CA ALA A 93 -4.39 5.58 1.57
C ALA A 93 -4.69 7.06 1.27
N LYS A 94 -3.80 8.00 1.65
CA LYS A 94 -3.96 9.43 1.37
C LYS A 94 -3.18 9.80 0.12
N LEU A 95 -3.77 9.51 -1.04
CA LEU A 95 -3.15 9.76 -2.33
C LEU A 95 -3.32 11.22 -2.75
N PRO A 96 -2.36 11.78 -3.51
CA PRO A 96 -2.37 13.20 -3.87
C PRO A 96 -3.41 13.52 -4.95
N ARG A 97 -3.79 12.56 -5.80
CA ARG A 97 -4.75 12.76 -6.88
C ARG A 97 -5.90 11.75 -6.85
N LEU A 98 -7.07 12.18 -7.32
CA LEU A 98 -8.22 11.28 -7.49
C LEU A 98 -7.93 10.16 -8.50
N SER A 99 -7.13 10.43 -9.53
CA SER A 99 -6.72 9.44 -10.54
C SER A 99 -5.89 8.28 -9.99
N ASP A 100 -5.30 8.45 -8.80
CA ASP A 100 -4.46 7.43 -8.19
C ASP A 100 -5.30 6.41 -7.39
N TYR A 101 -6.56 6.76 -7.10
CA TYR A 101 -7.52 5.86 -6.46
C TYR A 101 -8.18 4.92 -7.48
N PRO A 102 -8.73 3.76 -7.03
CA PRO A 102 -9.63 2.96 -7.86
C PRO A 102 -10.81 3.80 -8.36
N GLU A 103 -11.27 3.55 -9.59
CA GLU A 103 -12.29 4.40 -10.25
C GLU A 103 -13.60 4.52 -9.43
N THR A 104 -13.98 3.46 -8.72
CA THR A 104 -15.14 3.48 -7.82
C THR A 104 -14.95 4.44 -6.66
N VAL A 105 -13.77 4.46 -6.04
CA VAL A 105 -13.45 5.40 -4.96
C VAL A 105 -13.34 6.82 -5.51
N ALA A 106 -12.69 6.99 -6.66
CA ALA A 106 -12.53 8.29 -7.29
C ALA A 106 -13.88 8.90 -7.67
N SER A 107 -14.80 8.12 -8.26
CA SER A 107 -16.13 8.60 -8.63
C SER A 107 -16.98 8.97 -7.41
N GLU A 108 -16.92 8.20 -6.32
CA GLU A 108 -17.61 8.54 -5.07
C GLU A 108 -17.03 9.82 -4.43
N LEU A 109 -15.71 9.98 -4.41
CA LEU A 109 -15.07 11.21 -3.96
C LEU A 109 -15.45 12.41 -4.84
N ARG A 110 -15.53 12.26 -6.17
CA ARG A 110 -16.06 13.32 -7.05
C ARG A 110 -17.50 13.65 -6.71
N GLY A 111 -18.33 12.64 -6.42
CA GLY A 111 -19.72 12.80 -5.99
C GLY A 111 -19.87 13.57 -4.68
N LEU A 112 -18.88 13.46 -3.78
CA LEU A 112 -18.79 14.24 -2.53
C LEU A 112 -18.22 15.66 -2.73
N GLY A 113 -17.90 16.07 -3.97
CA GLY A 113 -17.43 17.40 -4.30
C GLY A 113 -15.91 17.58 -4.29
N PHE A 114 -15.13 16.50 -4.24
CA PHE A 114 -13.66 16.59 -4.36
C PHE A 114 -13.21 16.82 -5.81
N THR A 115 -12.14 17.59 -5.96
CA THR A 115 -11.49 17.86 -7.26
C THR A 115 -10.24 16.98 -7.43
N ASP A 116 -9.69 16.90 -8.64
CA ASP A 116 -8.59 15.98 -8.99
C ASP A 116 -7.34 16.12 -8.13
N TRP A 117 -7.10 17.28 -7.52
CA TRP A 117 -5.95 17.54 -6.67
C TRP A 117 -6.35 17.60 -5.20
N LEU A 118 -5.87 16.63 -4.41
CA LEU A 118 -6.21 16.48 -2.99
C LEU A 118 -5.08 16.93 -2.04
N GLU A 119 -3.95 17.40 -2.57
CA GLU A 119 -2.74 17.73 -1.79
C GLU A 119 -3.03 18.76 -0.67
N ASN A 120 -3.87 19.75 -0.97
CA ASN A 120 -4.28 20.80 -0.03
C ASN A 120 -5.34 20.34 0.99
N VAL A 121 -6.03 19.23 0.73
CA VAL A 121 -7.07 18.68 1.63
C VAL A 121 -6.43 17.88 2.77
N HIS A 122 -5.26 17.29 2.53
CA HIS A 122 -4.63 16.34 3.46
C HIS A 122 -3.54 16.95 4.34
N GLY A 123 -3.12 18.20 4.10
CA GLY A 123 -1.91 18.76 4.71
C GLY A 123 -0.66 17.94 4.37
N ILE A 124 -0.71 17.19 3.27
CA ILE A 124 0.39 16.33 2.82
C ILE A 124 1.29 17.20 1.98
N HIS A 125 2.45 17.58 2.52
CA HIS A 125 3.59 17.87 1.65
C HIS A 125 3.80 16.64 0.77
N ALA A 126 3.76 16.83 -0.55
CA ALA A 126 4.08 15.83 -1.55
C ALA A 126 5.00 14.75 -0.96
N PRO A 127 4.58 13.47 -0.91
CA PRO A 127 5.54 12.43 -0.63
C PRO A 127 6.65 12.62 -1.66
N GLN A 128 7.88 12.85 -1.18
CA GLN A 128 9.05 12.77 -2.03
C GLN A 128 8.87 11.48 -2.81
N THR A 129 8.75 11.60 -4.12
CA THR A 129 8.60 10.49 -5.03
C THR A 129 9.77 9.56 -4.76
N THR A 130 9.59 8.58 -3.89
CA THR A 130 10.49 7.44 -3.83
C THR A 130 10.18 6.71 -5.12
N ALA A 131 10.96 7.06 -6.14
CA ALA A 131 11.08 6.32 -7.38
C ALA A 131 11.06 4.83 -7.05
N PRO A 132 10.45 3.99 -7.91
CA PRO A 132 10.47 2.55 -7.72
C PRO A 132 11.91 2.13 -7.45
N SER A 133 12.10 1.44 -6.31
CA SER A 133 13.36 0.86 -5.88
C SER A 133 13.78 -0.24 -6.85
N GLY A 134 14.24 0.15 -8.02
CA GLY A 134 14.92 -0.71 -8.97
C GLY A 134 16.40 -0.74 -8.61
N ASN A 135 16.84 -1.77 -7.89
CA ASN A 135 18.13 -2.45 -7.98
C ASN A 135 19.43 -1.64 -8.27
N PHE A 136 19.54 -0.35 -7.98
CA PHE A 136 20.77 0.41 -8.24
C PHE A 136 21.95 -0.06 -7.37
N ALA A 137 21.68 -0.57 -6.17
CA ALA A 137 22.72 -1.17 -5.33
C ALA A 137 23.32 -2.44 -5.94
N CYS A 138 22.53 -3.23 -6.69
CA CYS A 138 23.02 -4.44 -7.36
C CYS A 138 23.92 -4.09 -8.56
N PHE A 139 23.56 -3.06 -9.34
CA PHE A 139 24.38 -2.61 -10.47
C PHE A 139 25.73 -2.04 -10.04
N ILE A 140 25.80 -1.30 -8.92
CA ILE A 140 27.07 -0.79 -8.40
C ILE A 140 27.95 -1.95 -7.89
N PHE A 141 27.37 -2.92 -7.20
CA PHE A 141 28.14 -4.06 -6.68
C PHE A 141 28.68 -4.95 -7.82
N LEU A 142 27.88 -5.17 -8.87
CA LEU A 142 28.27 -5.98 -10.03
C LEU A 142 29.36 -5.30 -10.87
N THR A 143 29.30 -3.97 -11.03
CA THR A 143 30.36 -3.22 -11.72
C THR A 143 31.68 -3.24 -10.94
N VAL A 144 31.64 -3.08 -9.61
CA VAL A 144 32.85 -3.17 -8.77
C VAL A 144 33.49 -4.56 -8.84
N ILE A 145 32.69 -5.63 -8.77
CA ILE A 145 33.20 -7.01 -8.90
C ILE A 145 33.85 -7.21 -10.28
N LEU A 146 33.19 -6.76 -11.35
CA LEU A 146 33.72 -6.88 -12.71
C LEU A 146 35.08 -6.18 -12.85
N VAL A 147 35.23 -4.96 -12.30
CA VAL A 147 36.49 -4.21 -12.33
C VAL A 147 37.60 -4.94 -11.57
N ILE A 148 37.29 -5.52 -10.40
CA ILE A 148 38.27 -6.30 -9.61
C ILE A 148 38.76 -7.52 -10.41
N ILE A 149 37.86 -8.25 -11.07
CA ILE A 149 38.21 -9.42 -11.87
C ILE A 149 39.13 -9.03 -13.04
N ILE A 150 38.82 -7.93 -13.74
CA ILE A 150 39.64 -7.44 -14.86
C ILE A 150 41.06 -7.07 -14.39
N LEU A 151 41.18 -6.37 -13.25
CA LEU A 151 42.48 -6.01 -12.68
C LEU A 151 43.29 -7.25 -12.28
N LEU A 152 42.63 -8.28 -11.75
CA LEU A 152 43.27 -9.55 -11.38
C LEU A 152 43.83 -10.28 -12.60
N ILE A 153 43.04 -10.37 -13.68
CA ILE A 153 43.47 -10.99 -14.95
C ILE A 153 44.66 -10.24 -15.55
N LEU A 154 44.60 -8.90 -15.60
CA LEU A 154 45.71 -8.09 -16.11
C LEU A 154 46.97 -8.26 -15.26
N GLY A 155 46.83 -8.33 -13.93
CA GLY A 155 47.94 -8.62 -13.03
C GLY A 155 48.60 -9.97 -13.32
N ILE A 156 47.79 -11.03 -13.51
CA ILE A 156 48.31 -12.37 -13.83
C ILE A 156 49.03 -12.37 -15.19
N VAL A 157 48.45 -11.76 -16.22
CA VAL A 157 49.07 -11.68 -17.56
C VAL A 157 50.42 -10.97 -17.48
N LYS A 158 50.49 -9.83 -16.77
CA LYS A 158 51.75 -9.10 -16.57
C LYS A 158 52.79 -9.91 -15.79
N LEU A 159 52.35 -10.70 -14.81
CA LEU A 159 53.24 -11.53 -14.01
C LEU A 159 53.81 -12.68 -14.85
N PHE A 160 53.02 -13.27 -15.74
CA PHE A 160 53.50 -14.25 -16.72
C PHE A 160 54.50 -13.66 -17.71
N GLU A 161 54.28 -12.44 -18.21
CA GLU A 161 55.21 -11.75 -19.12
C GLU A 161 56.57 -11.39 -18.46
N ILE A 162 56.62 -11.30 -17.13
CA ILE A 162 57.87 -11.02 -16.39
C ILE A 162 58.63 -12.32 -16.07
N ILE A 163 57.92 -13.43 -15.89
CA ILE A 163 58.50 -14.72 -15.52
C ILE A 163 58.98 -15.53 -16.74
N PHE A 164 58.33 -15.37 -17.89
CA PHE A 164 58.68 -16.03 -19.16
C PHE A 164 59.32 -15.05 -20.14
#